data_AF-A0A9P6DB38-F1
#
_entry.id   AF-A0A9P6DB38-F1
#
_cell.length_a   1.000
_cell.length_b   1.000
_cell.length_c   1.000
_cell.angle_alpha   90.00
_cell.angle_beta   90.00
_cell.angle_gamma   90.00
#
_symmetry.space_group_name_H-M   'P 1'
#
loop_
_entity.id
_entity.type
_entity.pdbx_description
1 polymer ?
#
loop_
_entity_poly.entity_id
_entity_poly.type
_entity_poly.pdbx_seq_one_letter_code
_entity_poly.pdbx_strand_id
1 'polypeptide(L)'
;MGIHAKIEQSAPNRPPTMGEGDVNAGLLWDWFVKSENFLWYKNTPSQDMVKTVAYGMTSVHAIRWLAANGPSLPEMDWETYKDQMRTLFLPSDWEYTARMAVLCLKQGSRPFMDFALDAMARNNFLTGTVSFMNDDFLRDAIEAGMDPELAQECHRENTNRFSDFCPWLDKIKRLDKRHRQRFDEIAKEFARLNIRTIVPSRVPPKMAAFAGTRNTSTTTSSSSAQQAAFVPIPKLTDAERRLLQENGGCYKCRRFFAGHIGPRCPNPPIDSAKYKTLTATDVPPQPASL
;
A
#
# COMPACT_ATOMS: atom_id res chain seq x y z
N MET A 1 21.31 11.14 8.63
CA MET A 1 20.19 12.01 8.23
C MET A 1 20.79 13.16 7.43
N GLY A 2 20.65 13.14 6.11
CA GLY A 2 21.09 14.26 5.26
C GLY A 2 20.20 15.48 5.52
N ILE A 3 20.80 16.67 5.53
CA ILE A 3 20.03 17.91 5.57
C ILE A 3 19.53 18.13 4.14
N HIS A 4 18.23 17.98 3.90
CA HIS A 4 17.63 18.29 2.61
C HIS A 4 17.49 19.81 2.45
N ALA A 5 17.81 20.31 1.25
CA ALA A 5 17.59 21.71 0.94
C ALA A 5 16.09 22.04 0.98
N LYS A 6 15.77 23.29 1.32
CA LYS A 6 14.40 23.81 1.35
C LYS A 6 14.27 24.97 0.40
N ILE A 7 13.11 25.05 -0.24
CA ILE A 7 12.74 26.19 -1.07
C ILE A 7 11.72 27.02 -0.33
N GLU A 8 12.04 28.30 -0.14
CA GLU A 8 11.19 29.25 0.54
C GLU A 8 10.81 30.38 -0.41
N GLN A 9 9.56 30.80 -0.36
CA GLN A 9 9.08 31.98 -1.07
C GLN A 9 8.12 32.72 -0.14
N SER A 10 8.53 33.88 0.38
CA SER A 10 7.73 34.61 1.36
C SER A 10 6.44 35.20 0.76
N ALA A 11 6.44 35.51 -0.54
CA ALA A 11 5.29 36.03 -1.27
C ALA A 11 5.47 35.81 -2.79
N PRO A 12 4.38 35.72 -3.58
CA PRO A 12 4.45 35.54 -5.03
C PRO A 12 5.28 36.60 -5.78
N ASN A 13 5.41 37.79 -5.19
CA ASN A 13 6.14 38.92 -5.76
C ASN A 13 7.62 38.98 -5.34
N ARG A 14 8.10 38.02 -4.56
CA ARG A 14 9.50 37.87 -4.15
C ARG A 14 10.11 36.65 -4.84
N PRO A 15 11.41 36.72 -5.20
CA PRO A 15 12.09 35.58 -5.80
C PRO A 15 12.10 34.41 -4.79
N PRO A 16 11.93 33.17 -5.26
CA PRO A 16 12.16 32.01 -4.41
C PRO A 16 13.63 31.96 -3.98
N THR A 17 13.88 31.36 -2.83
CA THR A 17 15.23 31.08 -2.34
C THR A 17 15.41 29.60 -2.09
N MET A 18 16.54 29.03 -2.54
CA MET A 18 16.90 27.64 -2.26
C MET A 18 18.06 27.62 -1.26
N GLY A 19 17.81 27.03 -0.08
CA GLY A 19 18.78 26.90 1.01
C GLY A 19 19.85 25.85 0.76
N GLU A 20 20.75 25.69 1.74
CA GLU A 20 21.73 24.62 1.76
C GLU A 20 21.11 23.24 2.05
N GLY A 21 21.67 22.21 1.43
CA GLY A 21 21.29 20.81 1.64
C GLY A 21 21.29 19.99 0.36
N ASP A 22 20.98 18.70 0.50
CA ASP A 22 20.88 17.77 -0.62
C ASP A 22 19.68 18.14 -1.50
N VAL A 23 19.96 18.37 -2.78
CA VAL A 23 18.95 18.68 -3.81
C VAL A 23 18.64 17.40 -4.59
N ASN A 24 17.36 17.03 -4.64
CA ASN A 24 16.88 15.96 -5.51
C ASN A 24 16.10 16.53 -6.69
N ALA A 25 15.76 15.68 -7.67
CA ALA A 25 15.06 16.10 -8.88
C ALA A 25 13.72 16.79 -8.60
N GLY A 26 12.99 16.35 -7.57
CA GLY A 26 11.72 16.96 -7.18
C GLY A 26 11.88 18.35 -6.57
N LEU A 27 12.89 18.55 -5.72
CA LEU A 27 13.21 19.86 -5.16
C LEU A 27 13.67 20.81 -6.27
N LEU A 28 14.52 20.34 -7.17
CA LEU A 28 14.98 21.17 -8.29
C LEU A 28 13.84 21.54 -9.24
N TRP A 29 12.89 20.63 -9.47
CA TRP A 29 11.67 20.93 -10.21
C TRP A 29 10.80 22.00 -9.50
N ASP A 30 10.61 21.88 -8.19
CA ASP A 30 9.87 22.88 -7.40
C ASP A 30 10.55 24.27 -7.47
N TRP A 31 11.88 24.31 -7.51
CA TRP A 31 12.64 25.55 -7.73
C TRP A 31 12.29 26.19 -9.07
N PHE A 32 12.29 25.40 -10.16
CA PHE A 32 11.95 25.91 -11.49
C PHE A 32 10.52 26.42 -11.54
N VAL A 33 9.54 25.67 -11.04
CA VAL A 33 8.13 26.07 -11.05
C VAL A 33 7.92 27.36 -10.25
N LYS A 34 8.50 27.48 -9.05
CA LYS A 34 8.38 28.71 -8.26
C LYS A 34 9.07 29.89 -8.93
N SER A 35 10.19 29.66 -9.59
CA SER A 35 10.92 30.69 -10.35
C SER A 35 10.10 31.17 -11.54
N GLU A 36 9.54 30.25 -12.32
CA GLU A 36 8.66 30.56 -13.47
C GLU A 36 7.42 31.34 -13.02
N ASN A 37 6.78 30.95 -11.92
CA ASN A 37 5.62 31.66 -11.36
C ASN A 37 5.98 33.10 -10.96
N PHE A 38 7.13 33.30 -10.32
CA PHE A 38 7.62 34.63 -9.95
C PHE A 38 7.93 35.48 -11.19
N LEU A 39 8.62 34.91 -12.19
CA LEU A 39 8.96 35.58 -13.44
C LEU A 39 7.72 35.98 -14.23
N TRP A 40 6.70 35.11 -14.26
CA TRP A 40 5.41 35.39 -14.86
C TRP A 40 4.69 36.53 -14.14
N TYR A 41 4.64 36.50 -12.80
CA TYR A 41 4.05 37.57 -11.99
C TYR A 41 4.75 38.93 -12.22
N LYS A 42 6.07 38.92 -12.42
CA LYS A 42 6.88 40.12 -12.70
C LYS A 42 6.87 40.55 -14.16
N ASN A 43 6.29 39.75 -15.05
CA ASN A 43 6.32 39.95 -16.50
C ASN A 43 7.75 40.16 -17.03
N THR A 44 8.68 39.31 -16.55
CA THR A 44 10.10 39.43 -16.87
C THR A 44 10.39 39.00 -18.32
N PRO A 45 11.09 39.80 -19.13
CA PRO A 45 11.51 39.42 -20.48
C PRO A 45 12.41 38.17 -20.47
N SER A 46 12.35 37.34 -21.51
CA SER A 46 13.09 36.07 -21.57
C SER A 46 14.60 36.20 -21.31
N GLN A 47 15.22 37.25 -21.86
CA GLN A 47 16.65 37.57 -21.68
C GLN A 47 17.04 37.92 -20.24
N ASP A 48 16.06 38.26 -19.41
CA ASP A 48 16.25 38.72 -18.04
C ASP A 48 15.83 37.65 -17.01
N MET A 49 15.29 36.52 -17.46
CA MET A 49 14.77 35.48 -16.57
C MET A 49 15.87 34.92 -15.67
N VAL A 50 16.96 34.44 -16.26
CA VAL A 50 18.05 33.76 -15.55
C VAL A 50 18.70 34.70 -14.53
N LYS A 51 19.11 35.91 -14.94
CA LYS A 51 19.76 36.88 -14.03
C LYS A 51 18.87 37.28 -12.86
N THR A 52 17.55 37.20 -12.99
CA THR A 52 16.60 37.60 -11.94
C THR A 52 16.49 36.54 -10.84
N VAL A 53 16.51 35.26 -11.19
CA VAL A 53 16.28 34.16 -10.22
C VAL A 53 17.55 33.46 -9.77
N ALA A 54 18.63 33.49 -10.57
CA ALA A 54 19.82 32.70 -10.30
C ALA A 54 20.46 33.02 -8.94
N TYR A 55 20.44 34.29 -8.52
CA TYR A 55 20.93 34.74 -7.21
C TYR A 55 20.08 34.27 -6.00
N GLY A 56 18.88 33.71 -6.22
CA GLY A 56 18.06 33.14 -5.15
C GLY A 56 18.58 31.77 -4.66
N MET A 57 19.49 31.12 -5.39
CA MET A 57 20.14 29.91 -4.91
C MET A 57 21.30 30.25 -3.97
N THR A 58 21.16 29.88 -2.69
CA THR A 58 22.12 30.24 -1.63
C THR A 58 23.11 29.12 -1.30
N SER A 59 22.97 27.94 -1.91
CA SER A 59 23.92 26.83 -1.74
C SER A 59 25.33 27.21 -2.19
N VAL A 60 26.35 26.76 -1.46
CA VAL A 60 27.77 26.97 -1.80
C VAL A 60 28.08 26.55 -3.24
N HIS A 61 27.49 25.47 -3.73
CA HIS A 61 27.67 25.01 -5.11
C HIS A 61 27.09 25.99 -6.13
N ALA A 62 25.89 26.53 -5.88
CA ALA A 62 25.28 27.55 -6.73
C ALA A 62 26.10 28.85 -6.71
N ILE A 63 26.52 29.32 -5.53
CA ILE A 63 27.32 30.56 -5.41
C ILE A 63 28.63 30.44 -6.19
N ARG A 64 29.32 29.30 -6.08
CA ARG A 64 30.55 29.04 -6.84
C ARG A 64 30.29 28.96 -8.34
N TRP A 65 29.23 28.27 -8.76
CA TRP A 65 28.84 28.22 -10.17
C TRP A 65 28.48 29.61 -10.72
N LEU A 66 27.78 30.44 -9.94
CA LEU A 66 27.45 31.83 -10.29
C LEU A 66 28.70 32.69 -10.42
N ALA A 67 29.68 32.54 -9.53
CA ALA A 67 30.96 33.25 -9.63
C ALA A 67 31.72 32.89 -10.91
N ALA A 68 31.64 31.62 -11.35
CA ALA A 68 32.29 31.15 -12.57
C ALA A 68 31.53 31.54 -13.86
N ASN A 69 30.19 31.53 -13.83
CA ASN A 69 29.34 31.74 -15.00
C ASN A 69 28.66 33.12 -15.05
N GLY A 70 28.94 34.00 -14.08
CA GLY A 70 28.38 35.35 -13.99
C GLY A 70 28.38 36.14 -15.30
N PRO A 71 29.49 36.18 -16.06
CA PRO A 71 29.57 36.89 -17.33
C PRO A 71 28.64 36.35 -18.43
N SER A 72 28.30 35.05 -18.41
CA SER A 72 27.46 34.40 -19.42
C SER A 72 25.97 34.37 -19.05
N LEU A 73 25.60 34.72 -17.81
CA LEU A 73 24.20 34.76 -17.36
C LEU A 73 23.27 35.63 -18.25
N PRO A 74 23.68 36.81 -18.78
CA PRO A 74 22.78 37.63 -19.60
C PRO A 74 22.44 37.02 -20.97
N GLU A 75 23.28 36.13 -21.48
CA GLU A 75 23.10 35.47 -22.78
C GLU A 75 22.45 34.08 -22.62
N MET A 76 22.35 33.58 -21.40
CA MET A 76 21.83 32.26 -21.10
C MET A 76 20.30 32.24 -21.18
N ASP A 77 19.76 31.37 -22.02
CA ASP A 77 18.32 31.11 -22.06
C ASP A 77 17.88 30.22 -20.88
N TRP A 78 16.57 30.15 -20.69
CA TRP A 78 15.96 29.43 -19.57
C TRP A 78 16.17 27.92 -19.62
N GLU A 79 16.18 27.31 -20.80
CA GLU A 79 16.38 25.86 -20.95
C GLU A 79 17.84 25.49 -20.67
N THR A 80 18.79 26.25 -21.22
CA THR A 80 20.22 26.10 -20.94
C THR A 80 20.50 26.23 -19.44
N TYR A 81 19.86 27.19 -18.75
CA TYR A 81 19.97 27.33 -17.31
C TYR A 81 19.46 26.08 -16.56
N LYS A 82 18.28 25.55 -16.93
CA LYS A 82 17.72 24.34 -16.30
C LYS A 82 18.66 23.14 -16.44
N ASP A 83 19.28 22.97 -17.60
CA ASP A 83 20.23 21.87 -17.86
C ASP A 83 21.53 22.02 -17.06
N GLN A 84 22.07 23.24 -16.94
CA GLN A 84 23.22 23.48 -16.08
C GLN A 84 22.90 23.23 -14.61
N MET A 85 21.72 23.61 -14.13
CA MET A 85 21.30 23.35 -12.75
C MET A 85 21.12 21.85 -12.48
N ARG A 86 20.57 21.08 -13.45
CA ARG A 86 20.49 19.62 -13.35
C ARG A 86 21.88 19.00 -13.23
N THR A 87 22.83 19.45 -14.07
CA THR A 87 24.21 18.96 -14.07
C THR A 87 24.95 19.30 -12.79
N LEU A 88 24.67 20.47 -12.20
CA LEU A 88 25.32 20.94 -10.98
C LEU A 88 24.83 20.21 -9.72
N PHE A 89 23.53 19.94 -9.63
CA PHE A 89 22.90 19.47 -8.39
C PHE A 89 22.53 17.99 -8.39
N LEU A 90 22.31 17.38 -9.54
CA LEU A 90 21.81 16.01 -9.62
C LEU A 90 22.94 15.03 -10.01
N PRO A 91 22.92 13.79 -9.47
CA PRO A 91 23.82 12.72 -9.90
C PRO A 91 23.69 12.43 -11.40
N SER A 92 24.73 11.92 -12.05
CA SER A 92 24.71 11.66 -13.50
C SER A 92 23.60 10.68 -13.97
N ASP A 93 23.13 9.81 -13.09
CA ASP A 93 22.08 8.81 -13.34
C ASP A 93 20.68 9.25 -12.85
N TRP A 94 20.51 10.52 -12.50
CA TRP A 94 19.25 11.05 -11.97
C TRP A 94 18.06 10.83 -12.91
N GLU A 95 18.26 11.00 -14.22
CA GLU A 95 17.21 10.90 -15.23
C GLU A 95 16.70 9.46 -15.31
N TYR A 96 17.62 8.49 -15.33
CA TYR A 96 17.29 7.07 -15.27
C TYR A 96 16.54 6.72 -13.99
N THR A 97 17.04 7.18 -12.84
CA THR A 97 16.42 6.93 -11.54
C THR A 97 15.01 7.51 -11.46
N ALA A 98 14.81 8.73 -11.93
CA ALA A 98 13.50 9.39 -11.98
C ALA A 98 12.54 8.66 -12.92
N ARG A 99 13.01 8.22 -14.10
CA ARG A 99 12.22 7.42 -15.04
C ARG A 99 11.79 6.08 -14.43
N MET A 100 12.71 5.36 -13.81
CA MET A 100 12.39 4.10 -13.12
C MET A 100 11.41 4.31 -11.97
N ALA A 101 11.50 5.44 -11.25
CA ALA A 101 10.58 5.77 -10.18
C ALA A 101 9.12 5.94 -10.65
N VAL A 102 8.90 6.29 -11.92
CA VAL A 102 7.55 6.29 -12.54
C VAL A 102 7.16 4.88 -12.97
N LEU A 103 8.01 4.18 -13.73
CA LEU A 103 7.69 2.87 -14.32
C LEU A 103 7.49 1.76 -13.27
N CYS A 104 8.22 1.83 -12.16
CA CYS A 104 8.11 0.87 -11.06
C CYS A 104 7.05 1.27 -10.02
N LEU A 105 6.38 2.40 -10.20
CA LEU A 105 5.37 2.87 -9.25
C LEU A 105 4.16 1.94 -9.26
N LYS A 106 3.77 1.45 -8.09
CA LYS A 106 2.58 0.60 -7.93
C LYS A 106 1.48 1.34 -7.16
N GLN A 107 0.22 1.04 -7.48
CA GLN A 107 -0.93 1.56 -6.76
C GLN A 107 -0.92 1.06 -5.31
N GLY A 108 -0.82 -0.26 -5.10
CA GLY A 108 -0.95 -0.84 -3.75
C GLY A 108 -2.34 -0.56 -3.16
N SER A 109 -2.42 -0.26 -1.86
CA SER A 109 -3.71 -0.01 -1.19
C SER A 109 -4.27 1.40 -1.36
N ARG A 110 -3.48 2.34 -1.91
CA ARG A 110 -3.88 3.77 -1.99
C ARG A 110 -4.92 4.02 -3.09
N PRO A 111 -5.75 5.08 -2.97
CA PRO A 111 -6.66 5.56 -4.02
C PRO A 111 -6.02 5.65 -5.39
N PHE A 112 -6.76 5.29 -6.45
CA PHE A 112 -6.24 5.38 -7.81
C PHE A 112 -5.75 6.78 -8.15
N MET A 113 -6.51 7.81 -7.78
CA MET A 113 -6.12 9.20 -8.05
C MET A 113 -4.83 9.61 -7.34
N ASP A 114 -4.61 9.18 -6.10
CA ASP A 114 -3.37 9.48 -5.39
C ASP A 114 -2.17 8.81 -6.06
N PHE A 115 -2.36 7.59 -6.58
CA PHE A 115 -1.36 6.89 -7.39
C PHE A 115 -1.07 7.60 -8.71
N ALA A 116 -2.11 7.92 -9.48
CA ALA A 116 -1.98 8.56 -10.78
C ALA A 116 -1.35 9.95 -10.67
N LEU A 117 -1.75 10.75 -9.66
CA LEU A 117 -1.15 12.06 -9.40
C LEU A 117 0.32 11.95 -8.99
N ASP A 118 0.70 10.94 -8.20
CA ASP A 118 2.11 10.69 -7.85
C ASP A 118 2.93 10.27 -9.09
N ALA A 119 2.36 9.45 -9.98
CA ALA A 119 3.01 9.11 -11.25
C ALA A 119 3.22 10.35 -12.13
N MET A 120 2.19 11.19 -12.28
CA MET A 120 2.26 12.45 -13.03
C MET A 120 3.28 13.42 -12.42
N ALA A 121 3.26 13.59 -11.10
CA ALA A 121 4.19 14.46 -10.40
C ALA A 121 5.66 14.03 -10.60
N ARG A 122 5.94 12.72 -10.55
CA ARG A 122 7.28 12.19 -10.83
C ARG A 122 7.69 12.36 -12.29
N ASN A 123 6.75 12.21 -13.22
CA ASN A 123 7.01 12.44 -14.64
C ASN A 123 7.36 13.91 -14.92
N ASN A 124 6.78 14.86 -14.18
CA ASN A 124 7.13 16.28 -14.31
C ASN A 124 8.60 16.58 -13.99
N PHE A 125 9.27 15.76 -13.19
CA PHE A 125 10.70 15.94 -12.92
C PHE A 125 11.56 15.72 -14.18
N LEU A 126 11.03 14.99 -15.16
CA LEU A 126 11.66 14.70 -16.44
C LEU A 126 11.34 15.75 -17.52
N THR A 127 10.51 16.76 -17.25
CA THR A 127 10.14 17.76 -18.26
C THR A 127 11.37 18.45 -18.86
N GLY A 128 11.45 18.52 -20.19
CA GLY A 128 12.62 19.06 -20.89
C GLY A 128 13.78 18.06 -21.07
N THR A 129 13.58 16.79 -20.69
CA THR A 129 14.51 15.69 -21.00
C THR A 129 13.93 14.74 -22.04
N VAL A 130 14.77 13.90 -22.64
CA VAL A 130 14.33 12.85 -23.57
C VAL A 130 13.56 11.72 -22.88
N SER A 131 13.73 11.56 -21.57
CA SER A 131 13.03 10.54 -20.79
C SER A 131 11.61 10.91 -20.36
N PHE A 132 11.16 12.14 -20.63
CA PHE A 132 9.79 12.57 -20.34
C PHE A 132 8.77 11.67 -21.05
N MET A 133 7.82 11.11 -20.29
CA MET A 133 6.75 10.28 -20.86
C MET A 133 5.61 11.18 -21.31
N ASN A 134 5.21 11.03 -22.58
CA ASN A 134 3.98 11.63 -23.08
C ASN A 134 2.74 10.92 -22.47
N ASP A 135 1.56 11.46 -22.74
CA ASP A 135 0.30 10.96 -22.20
C ASP A 135 0.04 9.47 -22.49
N ASP A 136 0.44 8.98 -23.66
CA ASP A 136 0.26 7.58 -24.04
C ASP A 136 1.20 6.65 -23.24
N PHE A 137 2.49 6.97 -23.17
CA PHE A 137 3.44 6.21 -22.38
C PHE A 137 3.13 6.28 -20.88
N LEU A 138 2.68 7.43 -20.40
CA LEU A 138 2.30 7.61 -19.01
C LEU A 138 1.04 6.80 -18.67
N ARG A 139 0.08 6.72 -19.61
CA ARG A 139 -1.07 5.84 -19.49
C ARG A 139 -0.64 4.38 -19.35
N ASP A 140 0.19 3.89 -20.26
CA ASP A 140 0.69 2.52 -20.22
C ASP A 140 1.42 2.22 -18.90
N ALA A 141 2.23 3.16 -18.40
CA ALA A 141 2.91 3.02 -17.12
C ALA A 141 1.92 2.97 -15.93
N ILE A 142 0.89 3.81 -15.94
CA ILE A 142 -0.16 3.82 -14.90
C ILE A 142 -0.98 2.52 -14.95
N GLU A 143 -1.34 2.03 -16.14
CA GLU A 143 -2.05 0.75 -16.30
C GLU A 143 -1.21 -0.43 -15.80
N ALA A 144 0.09 -0.46 -16.09
CA ALA A 144 1.01 -1.50 -15.61
C ALA A 144 1.27 -1.44 -14.09
N GLY A 145 1.09 -0.26 -13.47
CA GLY A 145 1.23 -0.04 -12.04
C GLY A 145 -0.07 -0.20 -11.23
N MET A 146 -1.20 -0.32 -11.92
CA MET A 146 -2.53 -0.38 -11.33
C MET A 146 -2.75 -1.65 -10.50
N ASP A 147 -3.69 -1.58 -9.56
CA ASP A 147 -4.19 -2.78 -8.89
C ASP A 147 -4.74 -3.79 -9.91
N PRO A 148 -4.38 -5.09 -9.83
CA PRO A 148 -4.79 -6.08 -10.83
C PRO A 148 -6.31 -6.24 -10.96
N GLU A 149 -7.07 -6.11 -9.87
CA GLU A 149 -8.53 -6.24 -9.94
C GLU A 149 -9.15 -5.00 -10.59
N LEU A 150 -8.67 -3.81 -10.25
CA LEU A 150 -9.08 -2.57 -10.94
C LEU A 150 -8.71 -2.60 -12.43
N ALA A 151 -7.51 -3.06 -12.78
CA ALA A 151 -7.07 -3.21 -14.16
C ALA A 151 -7.97 -4.17 -14.95
N GLN A 152 -8.41 -5.27 -14.32
CA GLN A 152 -9.35 -6.20 -14.92
C GLN A 152 -10.72 -5.54 -15.18
N GLU A 153 -11.20 -4.70 -14.27
CA GLU A 153 -12.44 -3.94 -14.46
C GLU A 153 -12.34 -2.88 -15.56
N CYS A 154 -11.19 -2.19 -15.64
CA CYS A 154 -10.88 -1.27 -16.74
C CYS A 154 -10.94 -1.99 -18.10
N HIS A 155 -10.34 -3.19 -18.20
CA HIS A 155 -10.41 -4.01 -19.40
C HIS A 155 -11.85 -4.40 -19.77
N ARG A 156 -12.67 -4.83 -18.78
CA ARG A 156 -14.08 -5.17 -19.00
C ARG A 156 -14.90 -3.96 -19.48
N GLU A 157 -14.60 -2.76 -18.99
CA GLU A 157 -15.27 -1.53 -19.40
C GLU A 157 -14.69 -0.88 -20.67
N ASN A 158 -13.71 -1.53 -21.33
CA ASN A 158 -13.04 -1.04 -22.54
C ASN A 158 -12.52 0.40 -22.40
N THR A 159 -11.78 0.68 -21.31
CA THR A 159 -11.18 2.00 -21.07
C THR A 159 -10.12 2.38 -22.13
N ASN A 160 -9.62 1.43 -22.91
CA ASN A 160 -8.75 1.68 -24.05
C ASN A 160 -9.39 2.49 -25.19
N ARG A 161 -10.73 2.66 -25.20
CA ARG A 161 -11.44 3.45 -26.21
C ARG A 161 -11.27 4.95 -26.08
N PHE A 162 -10.82 5.43 -24.92
CA PHE A 162 -10.57 6.85 -24.72
C PHE A 162 -9.24 7.21 -25.37
N SER A 163 -9.23 8.07 -26.40
CA SER A 163 -7.98 8.60 -26.97
C SER A 163 -7.29 9.53 -25.98
N ASP A 164 -8.08 10.35 -25.28
CA ASP A 164 -7.57 11.46 -24.50
C ASP A 164 -7.30 11.04 -23.05
N PHE A 165 -6.21 11.56 -22.49
CA PHE A 165 -5.73 11.19 -21.15
C PHE A 165 -6.70 11.59 -20.03
N CYS A 166 -7.24 12.82 -20.05
CA CYS A 166 -8.14 13.30 -18.99
C CYS A 166 -9.47 12.52 -18.93
N PRO A 167 -10.20 12.30 -20.04
CA PRO A 167 -11.38 11.45 -20.05
C PRO A 167 -11.12 10.01 -19.59
N TRP A 168 -9.97 9.44 -19.98
CA TRP A 168 -9.53 8.13 -19.53
C TRP A 168 -9.32 8.10 -18.00
N LEU A 169 -8.59 9.06 -17.43
CA LEU A 169 -8.37 9.19 -15.98
C LEU A 169 -9.69 9.29 -15.20
N ASP A 170 -10.61 10.14 -15.66
CA ASP A 170 -11.91 10.34 -15.00
C ASP A 170 -12.77 9.07 -15.00
N LYS A 171 -12.69 8.27 -16.07
CA LYS A 171 -13.37 6.98 -16.15
C LYS A 171 -12.81 6.01 -15.11
N ILE A 172 -11.49 5.91 -14.99
CA ILE A 172 -10.84 5.01 -14.02
C ILE A 172 -11.10 5.46 -12.58
N LYS A 173 -11.08 6.76 -12.31
CA LYS A 173 -11.47 7.33 -11.01
C LYS A 173 -12.85 6.85 -10.56
N ARG A 174 -13.83 6.82 -11.48
CA ARG A 174 -15.19 6.33 -11.18
C ARG A 174 -15.21 4.82 -10.94
N LEU A 175 -14.38 4.07 -11.66
CA LEU A 175 -14.21 2.62 -11.50
C LEU A 175 -13.61 2.28 -10.14
N ASP A 176 -12.47 2.88 -9.78
CA ASP A 176 -11.79 2.69 -8.49
C ASP A 176 -12.73 3.01 -7.32
N LYS A 177 -13.54 4.08 -7.42
CA LYS A 177 -14.55 4.39 -6.40
C LYS A 177 -15.57 3.26 -6.23
N ARG A 178 -16.11 2.70 -7.33
CA ARG A 178 -17.07 1.58 -7.27
C ARG A 178 -16.41 0.30 -6.76
N HIS A 179 -15.16 0.08 -7.13
CA HIS A 179 -14.36 -1.06 -6.71
C HIS A 179 -14.14 -1.03 -5.19
N ARG A 180 -13.63 0.08 -4.65
CA ARG A 180 -13.45 0.27 -3.20
C ARG A 180 -14.74 0.19 -2.40
N GLN A 181 -15.84 0.75 -2.91
CA GLN A 181 -17.14 0.66 -2.26
C GLN A 181 -17.57 -0.80 -2.05
N ARG A 182 -17.36 -1.67 -3.04
CA ARG A 182 -17.63 -3.11 -2.90
C ARG A 182 -16.74 -3.76 -1.86
N PHE A 183 -15.45 -3.43 -1.83
CA PHE A 183 -14.54 -3.91 -0.80
C PHE A 183 -14.97 -3.49 0.61
N ASP A 184 -15.36 -2.23 0.80
CA ASP A 184 -15.85 -1.72 2.08
C ASP A 184 -17.15 -2.40 2.52
N GLU A 185 -18.07 -2.68 1.59
CA GLU A 185 -19.31 -3.40 1.87
C GLU A 185 -19.05 -4.85 2.29
N ILE A 186 -18.16 -5.55 1.59
CA ILE A 186 -17.76 -6.92 1.94
C ILE A 186 -17.07 -6.95 3.31
N ALA A 187 -16.17 -5.99 3.58
CA ALA A 187 -15.50 -5.88 4.88
C ALA A 187 -16.49 -5.61 6.02
N LYS A 188 -17.47 -4.73 5.80
CA LYS A 188 -18.55 -4.47 6.77
C LYS A 188 -19.39 -5.72 7.03
N GLU A 189 -19.73 -6.48 5.99
CA GLU A 189 -20.53 -7.70 6.16
C GLU A 189 -19.74 -8.80 6.88
N PHE A 190 -18.45 -8.96 6.57
CA PHE A 190 -17.57 -9.86 7.29
C PHE A 190 -17.45 -9.47 8.78
N ALA A 191 -17.32 -8.18 9.08
CA ALA A 191 -17.31 -7.68 10.46
C ALA A 191 -18.63 -7.98 11.19
N ARG A 192 -19.78 -7.81 10.54
CA ARG A 192 -21.11 -8.14 11.11
C ARG A 192 -21.24 -9.64 11.43
N LEU A 193 -20.83 -10.51 10.52
CA LEU A 193 -20.90 -11.96 10.71
C LEU A 193 -19.95 -12.44 11.83
N ASN A 194 -18.77 -11.84 11.94
CA ASN A 194 -17.81 -12.13 13.01
C ASN A 194 -18.32 -11.69 14.39
N ILE A 195 -19.01 -10.54 14.48
CA ILE A 195 -19.65 -10.10 15.74
C ILE A 195 -20.79 -11.06 16.13
N ARG A 196 -21.62 -11.50 15.19
CA ARG A 196 -22.73 -12.44 15.46
C ARG A 196 -22.27 -13.82 15.95
N THR A 197 -21.07 -14.25 15.59
CA THR A 197 -20.51 -15.53 16.05
C THR A 197 -19.86 -15.44 17.44
N ILE A 198 -19.51 -14.24 17.91
CA ILE A 198 -18.88 -14.02 19.23
C ILE A 198 -19.91 -13.69 20.32
N VAL A 199 -21.12 -13.22 19.96
CA VAL A 199 -22.19 -13.00 20.95
C VAL A 199 -22.87 -14.34 21.28
N PRO A 200 -22.70 -14.91 22.50
CA PRO A 200 -23.50 -16.05 22.92
C PRO A 200 -24.97 -15.62 22.95
N SER A 201 -25.78 -16.27 22.12
CA SER A 201 -27.22 -16.09 22.08
C SER A 201 -27.78 -16.32 23.49
N ARG A 202 -28.23 -15.24 24.14
CA ARG A 202 -28.99 -15.29 25.40
C ARG A 202 -30.39 -15.79 25.08
N VAL A 203 -30.52 -17.05 24.68
CA VAL A 203 -31.81 -17.73 24.71
C VAL A 203 -31.98 -18.30 26.12
N PRO A 204 -32.97 -17.87 26.90
CA PRO A 204 -33.30 -18.54 28.14
C PRO A 204 -33.79 -19.96 27.81
N PRO A 205 -33.35 -21.01 28.54
CA PRO A 205 -33.84 -22.36 28.30
C PRO A 205 -35.30 -22.40 28.76
N LYS A 206 -36.25 -22.37 27.80
CA LYS A 206 -37.63 -22.75 28.09
C LYS A 206 -37.64 -24.26 28.32
N MET A 207 -37.80 -24.65 29.58
CA MET A 207 -38.25 -25.98 29.95
C MET A 207 -39.60 -26.21 29.28
N ALA A 208 -39.65 -27.14 28.33
CA ALA A 208 -40.90 -27.70 27.83
C ALA A 208 -40.78 -29.21 27.94
N ALA A 209 -41.37 -29.75 29.00
CA ALA A 209 -41.75 -31.14 29.06
C ALA A 209 -42.72 -31.42 27.91
N PHE A 210 -42.41 -32.39 27.06
CA PHE A 210 -43.45 -33.06 26.28
C PHE A 210 -43.27 -34.56 26.33
N ALA A 211 -44.36 -35.18 26.74
CA ALA A 211 -44.62 -36.58 26.86
C ALA A 211 -44.24 -37.36 25.60
N GLY A 212 -43.80 -38.59 25.83
CA GLY A 212 -43.44 -39.53 24.78
C GLY A 212 -44.63 -39.95 23.93
N THR A 213 -44.35 -40.08 22.64
CA THR A 213 -45.16 -40.89 21.75
C THR A 213 -44.23 -41.86 21.03
N ARG A 214 -44.46 -43.12 21.34
CA ARG A 214 -43.86 -44.34 20.83
C ARG A 214 -44.24 -44.46 19.35
N ASN A 215 -43.26 -44.57 18.45
CA ASN A 215 -43.49 -45.18 17.14
C ASN A 215 -42.39 -46.19 16.85
N THR A 216 -42.84 -47.44 16.82
CA THR A 216 -42.19 -48.67 16.40
C THR A 216 -41.86 -48.65 14.92
N SER A 217 -40.62 -48.96 14.57
CA SER A 217 -40.29 -49.63 13.32
C SER A 217 -39.17 -50.64 13.57
N THR A 218 -39.57 -51.90 13.52
CA THR A 218 -38.76 -53.11 13.48
C THR A 218 -38.07 -53.25 12.13
N THR A 219 -36.74 -53.38 12.12
CA THR A 219 -36.02 -54.22 11.16
C THR A 219 -34.85 -54.91 11.85
N THR A 220 -34.68 -56.16 11.46
CA THR A 220 -33.93 -57.25 12.10
C THR A 220 -32.42 -57.22 11.84
N SER A 221 -31.69 -57.64 12.87
CA SER A 221 -30.27 -58.05 13.01
C SER A 221 -29.68 -58.85 11.83
N SER A 222 -28.39 -58.70 11.46
CA SER A 222 -27.17 -59.15 12.17
C SER A 222 -25.92 -58.68 11.36
N SER A 223 -24.78 -58.27 11.91
CA SER A 223 -23.80 -59.10 12.62
C SER A 223 -22.65 -58.24 13.21
N SER A 224 -22.35 -58.51 14.49
CA SER A 224 -21.07 -58.41 15.22
C SER A 224 -19.87 -57.61 14.66
N ALA A 225 -19.63 -56.44 15.25
CA ALA A 225 -18.31 -56.05 15.75
C ALA A 225 -18.51 -55.13 16.97
N GLN A 226 -17.97 -55.53 18.13
CA GLN A 226 -18.00 -54.74 19.37
C GLN A 226 -17.20 -53.44 19.17
N GLN A 227 -17.87 -52.35 18.79
CA GLN A 227 -17.29 -51.01 18.90
C GLN A 227 -17.56 -50.51 20.31
N ALA A 228 -16.50 -50.46 21.12
CA ALA A 228 -16.49 -49.75 22.39
C ALA A 228 -17.11 -48.36 22.18
N ALA A 229 -18.04 -47.99 23.05
CA ALA A 229 -18.73 -46.71 23.01
C ALA A 229 -17.69 -45.58 22.88
N PHE A 230 -17.68 -44.88 21.76
CA PHE A 230 -16.75 -43.78 21.50
C PHE A 230 -17.13 -42.64 22.43
N VAL A 231 -16.47 -42.55 23.59
CA VAL A 231 -16.67 -41.47 24.56
C VAL A 231 -16.23 -40.17 23.89
N PRO A 232 -17.13 -39.19 23.64
CA PRO A 232 -16.77 -37.96 22.94
C PRO A 232 -15.75 -37.17 23.75
N ILE A 233 -14.67 -36.73 23.10
CA ILE A 233 -13.70 -35.85 23.74
C ILE A 233 -14.40 -34.51 24.09
N PRO A 234 -14.25 -33.99 25.31
CA PRO A 234 -14.79 -32.69 25.68
C PRO A 234 -14.34 -31.59 24.71
N LYS A 235 -15.25 -30.72 24.27
CA LYS A 235 -14.90 -29.58 23.40
C LYS A 235 -13.85 -28.70 24.08
N LEU A 236 -12.91 -28.15 23.32
CA LEU A 236 -11.96 -27.18 23.87
C LEU A 236 -12.73 -25.97 24.39
N THR A 237 -12.42 -25.57 25.62
CA THR A 237 -12.83 -24.28 26.19
C THR A 237 -12.12 -23.12 25.49
N ASP A 238 -12.66 -21.91 25.60
CA ASP A 238 -12.04 -20.72 25.02
C ASP A 238 -10.66 -20.42 25.62
N ALA A 239 -10.45 -20.78 26.90
CA ALA A 239 -9.16 -20.67 27.58
C ALA A 239 -8.11 -21.63 26.97
N GLU A 240 -8.47 -22.90 26.75
CA GLU A 240 -7.58 -23.88 26.12
C GLU A 240 -7.28 -23.51 24.67
N ARG A 241 -8.26 -22.94 23.95
CA ARG A 241 -8.07 -22.49 22.57
C ARG A 241 -7.06 -21.34 22.50
N ARG A 242 -7.18 -20.34 23.37
CA ARG A 242 -6.21 -19.23 23.44
C ARG A 242 -4.82 -19.74 23.81
N LEU A 243 -4.73 -20.62 24.80
CA LEU A 243 -3.46 -21.17 25.26
C LEU A 243 -2.72 -21.94 24.16
N LEU A 244 -3.43 -22.74 23.35
CA LEU A 244 -2.85 -23.40 22.18
C LEU A 244 -2.50 -22.42 21.07
N GLN A 245 -3.31 -21.38 20.84
CA GLN A 245 -3.04 -20.36 19.83
C GLN A 245 -1.76 -19.57 20.13
N GLU A 246 -1.57 -19.14 21.38
CA GLU A 246 -0.44 -18.34 21.84
C GLU A 246 0.88 -19.14 21.87
N ASN A 247 0.81 -20.47 21.99
CA ASN A 247 1.97 -21.35 22.11
C ASN A 247 2.15 -22.28 20.89
N GLY A 248 1.68 -21.86 19.71
CA GLY A 248 1.89 -22.60 18.45
C GLY A 248 1.39 -24.05 18.49
N GLY A 249 0.32 -24.30 19.24
CA GLY A 249 -0.23 -25.61 19.53
C GLY A 249 -1.29 -26.08 18.53
N CYS A 250 -1.52 -27.39 18.49
CA CYS A 250 -2.49 -28.01 17.60
C CYS A 250 -3.84 -28.25 18.31
N TYR A 251 -4.93 -27.75 17.75
CA TYR A 251 -6.28 -27.95 18.31
C TYR A 251 -6.79 -29.41 18.27
N LYS A 252 -6.20 -30.27 17.42
CA LYS A 252 -6.64 -31.66 17.25
C LYS A 252 -5.93 -32.60 18.23
N CYS A 253 -4.61 -32.50 18.34
CA CYS A 253 -3.81 -33.31 19.28
C CYS A 253 -3.51 -32.61 20.61
N ARG A 254 -3.95 -31.35 20.77
CA ARG A 254 -3.88 -30.56 22.02
C ARG A 254 -2.48 -30.46 22.61
N ARG A 255 -1.45 -30.44 21.75
CA ARG A 255 -0.03 -30.25 22.13
C ARG A 255 0.43 -28.84 21.81
N PHE A 256 1.24 -28.26 22.71
CA PHE A 256 1.96 -27.00 22.49
C PHE A 256 3.15 -27.19 21.55
N PHE A 257 3.54 -26.14 20.82
CA PHE A 257 4.68 -26.14 19.90
C PHE A 257 4.69 -27.31 18.90
N ALA A 258 3.51 -27.69 18.42
CA ALA A 258 3.34 -28.93 17.66
C ALA A 258 3.90 -28.85 16.23
N GLY A 259 4.23 -27.65 15.74
CA GLY A 259 4.70 -27.42 14.37
C GLY A 259 3.64 -27.67 13.28
N HIS A 260 2.38 -27.92 13.67
CA HIS A 260 1.27 -28.17 12.76
C HIS A 260 -0.07 -27.69 13.34
N ILE A 261 -1.01 -27.35 12.45
CA ILE A 261 -2.38 -26.94 12.79
C ILE A 261 -3.39 -28.04 12.42
N GLY A 262 -4.55 -28.05 13.09
CA GLY A 262 -5.54 -29.14 13.08
C GLY A 262 -5.77 -29.89 11.75
N PRO A 263 -5.93 -29.21 10.61
CA PRO A 263 -6.11 -29.86 9.30
C PRO A 263 -4.94 -30.72 8.83
N ARG A 264 -3.71 -30.43 9.28
CA ARG A 264 -2.46 -31.14 8.92
C ARG A 264 -1.89 -31.91 10.11
N CYS A 265 -2.72 -32.32 11.06
CA CYS A 265 -2.26 -33.04 12.25
C CYS A 265 -2.02 -34.52 11.95
N PRO A 266 -0.77 -35.02 12.06
CA PRO A 266 -0.44 -36.42 11.81
C PRO A 266 -0.73 -37.33 13.01
N ASN A 267 -1.05 -36.76 14.17
CA ASN A 267 -1.24 -37.51 15.41
C ASN A 267 -2.62 -38.19 15.47
N PRO A 268 -2.71 -39.39 16.07
CA PRO A 268 -3.98 -40.09 16.26
C PRO A 268 -4.94 -39.28 17.15
N PRO A 269 -6.27 -39.53 17.03
CA PRO A 269 -7.26 -38.92 17.92
C PRO A 269 -6.95 -39.20 19.39
N ILE A 270 -7.15 -38.20 20.26
CA ILE A 270 -6.89 -38.33 21.69
C ILE A 270 -7.97 -39.22 22.31
N ASP A 271 -7.56 -40.15 23.16
CA ASP A 271 -8.48 -40.91 24.01
C ASP A 271 -9.10 -39.98 25.08
N SER A 272 -10.42 -39.86 25.06
CA SER A 272 -11.15 -38.97 25.97
C SER A 272 -10.99 -39.37 27.44
N ALA A 273 -10.74 -40.64 27.75
CA ALA A 273 -10.49 -41.11 29.12
C ALA A 273 -9.14 -40.62 29.68
N LYS A 274 -8.21 -40.23 28.81
CA LYS A 274 -6.86 -39.75 29.18
C LYS A 274 -6.71 -38.24 28.99
N TYR A 275 -7.76 -37.54 28.60
CA TYR A 275 -7.70 -36.12 28.34
C TYR A 275 -7.79 -35.31 29.64
N LYS A 276 -6.72 -34.56 29.96
CA LYS A 276 -6.68 -33.55 31.01
C LYS A 276 -6.87 -32.16 30.37
N THR A 277 -7.70 -31.33 30.98
CA THR A 277 -7.88 -29.92 30.59
C THR A 277 -6.55 -29.18 30.62
N LEU A 278 -6.23 -28.44 29.56
CA LEU A 278 -4.98 -27.69 29.48
C LEU A 278 -5.06 -26.40 30.29
N THR A 279 -4.03 -26.15 31.09
CA THR A 279 -3.89 -24.94 31.90
C THR A 279 -2.52 -24.29 31.65
N ALA A 280 -2.35 -23.04 32.07
CA ALA A 280 -1.10 -22.31 31.88
C ALA A 280 0.13 -23.02 32.49
N THR A 281 -0.07 -23.87 33.51
CA THR A 281 0.99 -24.68 34.11
C THR A 281 1.42 -25.88 33.27
N ASP A 282 0.62 -26.28 32.27
CA ASP A 282 0.95 -27.39 31.37
C ASP A 282 1.76 -26.92 30.14
N VAL A 283 2.07 -25.62 30.02
CA VAL A 283 2.91 -25.09 28.95
C VAL A 283 4.38 -25.44 29.24
N PRO A 284 5.03 -26.28 28.41
CA PRO A 284 6.44 -26.60 28.60
C PRO A 284 7.32 -25.36 28.31
N PRO A 285 8.50 -25.24 28.95
CA PRO A 285 9.44 -24.17 28.64
C PRO A 285 9.78 -24.18 27.14
N GLN A 286 9.73 -23.00 26.51
CA GLN A 286 9.97 -22.87 25.07
C GLN A 286 11.34 -23.49 24.71
N PRO A 287 11.41 -24.39 23.72
CA PRO A 287 12.70 -24.86 23.23
C PRO A 287 13.44 -23.68 22.61
N ALA A 288 14.65 -23.41 23.10
CA ALA A 288 15.53 -22.38 22.54
C ALA A 288 15.77 -22.66 21.06
N SER A 289 15.46 -21.69 20.21
CA SER A 289 15.68 -21.77 18.76
C SER A 289 17.17 -21.93 18.47
N LEU A 290 17.54 -23.05 17.83
CA LEU A 290 18.77 -23.19 17.03
C LEU A 290 18.46 -22.78 15.59
#